data_AF-A0AAQ0QJU3-F1
#
_entry.id   AF-A0AAQ0QJU3-F1
#
_cell.length_a   1.000
_cell.length_b   1.000
_cell.length_c   1.000
_cell.angle_alpha   90.00
_cell.angle_beta   90.00
_cell.angle_gamma   90.00
#
_symmetry.space_group_name_H-M   'P 1'
#
loop_
_entity.id
_entity.type
_entity.pdbx_description
1 polymer ?
#
loop_
_entity_poly.entity_id
_entity_poly.type
_entity_poly.pdbx_seq_one_letter_code
_entity_poly.pdbx_strand_id
1 'polypeptide(L)'
;MRDDRFEYFLNAVHYCIWLHEIWIGNFIHKLVFGSIRLFARYMCSRNCQERLYAYMAMREQQIYEFKHDKKNGVYIGLSKYEFGYVYSCYPCFLSFLMFGLILKINGDITPIVMIGTLAVPIGLGYIPAYKAVFSSDCYLEYFKEFEKENRDWHRKWARITTAFCIGGVLISLLSIAAAWAILLW
;
A
#
# COMPACT_ATOMS: atom_id res chain seq x y z
N MET A 1 10.61 -23.53 8.74
CA MET A 1 9.24 -24.07 8.75
C MET A 1 8.17 -23.10 9.28
N ARG A 2 8.41 -22.24 10.29
CA ARG A 2 7.44 -21.21 10.71
C ARG A 2 7.58 -19.90 9.90
N ASP A 3 8.80 -19.59 9.47
CA ASP A 3 9.10 -18.40 8.65
C ASP A 3 8.46 -18.48 7.26
N ASP A 4 8.53 -19.62 6.58
CA ASP A 4 7.96 -19.80 5.22
C ASP A 4 6.48 -19.41 5.14
N ARG A 5 5.67 -19.70 6.18
CA ARG A 5 4.22 -19.37 6.15
C ARG A 5 3.94 -17.90 6.36
N PHE A 6 4.70 -17.26 7.24
CA PHE A 6 4.56 -15.83 7.51
C PHE A 6 5.06 -15.01 6.31
N GLU A 7 6.20 -15.40 5.77
CA GLU A 7 6.79 -14.83 4.57
C GLU A 7 5.88 -14.97 3.36
N TYR A 8 5.38 -16.19 3.10
CA TYR A 8 4.41 -16.44 2.03
C TYR A 8 3.16 -15.58 2.18
N PHE A 9 2.60 -15.48 3.40
CA PHE A 9 1.41 -14.68 3.65
C PHE A 9 1.64 -13.21 3.32
N LEU A 10 2.73 -12.61 3.83
CA LEU A 10 3.00 -11.19 3.60
C LEU A 10 3.33 -10.90 2.13
N ASN A 11 4.07 -11.78 1.46
CA ASN A 11 4.36 -11.65 0.05
C ASN A 11 3.09 -11.79 -0.82
N ALA A 12 2.18 -12.70 -0.46
CA ALA A 12 0.90 -12.84 -1.15
C ALA A 12 0.01 -11.60 -0.97
N VAL A 13 -0.02 -11.02 0.23
CA VAL A 13 -0.69 -9.74 0.50
C VAL A 13 -0.08 -8.62 -0.33
N HIS A 14 1.25 -8.48 -0.32
CA HIS A 14 1.96 -7.45 -1.08
C HIS A 14 1.71 -7.59 -2.59
N TYR A 15 1.72 -8.82 -3.12
CA TYR A 15 1.38 -9.11 -4.50
C TYR A 15 -0.04 -8.69 -4.87
N CYS A 16 -1.04 -9.00 -4.03
CA CYS A 16 -2.40 -8.57 -4.25
C CYS A 16 -2.58 -7.06 -4.18
N ILE A 17 -1.85 -6.36 -3.30
CA ILE A 17 -1.82 -4.89 -3.26
C ILE A 17 -1.23 -4.36 -4.57
N TRP A 18 -0.11 -4.92 -5.05
CA TRP A 18 0.49 -4.53 -6.32
C TRP A 18 -0.45 -4.73 -7.52
N LEU A 19 -1.17 -5.86 -7.59
CA LEU A 19 -2.21 -6.08 -8.60
C LEU A 19 -3.35 -5.06 -8.50
N HIS A 20 -3.73 -4.67 -7.28
CA HIS A 20 -4.74 -3.65 -7.05
C HIS A 20 -4.29 -2.26 -7.53
N GLU A 21 -3.05 -1.88 -7.25
CA GLU A 21 -2.42 -0.64 -7.73
C GLU A 21 -2.40 -0.58 -9.26
N ILE A 22 -2.05 -1.69 -9.92
CA ILE A 22 -2.12 -1.80 -11.38
C ILE A 22 -3.56 -1.60 -11.87
N TRP A 23 -4.53 -2.25 -11.23
CA TRP A 23 -5.93 -2.15 -11.62
C TRP A 23 -6.48 -0.72 -11.46
N ILE A 24 -6.25 -0.08 -10.31
CA ILE A 24 -6.62 1.33 -10.05
C ILE A 24 -5.91 2.22 -11.07
N GLY A 25 -4.62 2.01 -11.26
CA GLY A 25 -3.81 2.81 -12.17
C GLY A 25 -4.29 2.75 -13.62
N ASN A 26 -4.68 1.57 -14.09
CA ASN A 26 -5.28 1.37 -15.41
C ASN A 26 -6.67 2.00 -15.51
N PHE A 27 -7.46 1.93 -14.44
CA PHE A 27 -8.77 2.59 -14.36
C PHE A 27 -8.64 4.11 -14.43
N ILE A 28 -7.76 4.71 -13.62
CA ILE A 28 -7.47 6.16 -13.63
C ILE A 28 -6.92 6.57 -15.00
N HIS A 29 -6.00 5.80 -15.58
CA HIS A 29 -5.46 6.08 -16.90
C HIS A 29 -6.56 6.12 -17.96
N LYS A 30 -7.47 5.14 -17.97
CA LYS A 30 -8.63 5.12 -18.87
C LYS A 30 -9.55 6.32 -18.67
N LEU A 31 -9.81 6.70 -17.41
CA LEU A 31 -10.63 7.87 -17.10
C LEU A 31 -9.98 9.18 -17.59
N VAL A 32 -8.69 9.37 -17.32
CA VAL A 32 -7.95 10.59 -17.70
C VAL A 32 -7.86 10.69 -19.22
N PHE A 33 -7.40 9.64 -19.91
CA PHE A 33 -7.27 9.66 -21.37
C PHE A 33 -8.63 9.73 -22.06
N GLY A 34 -9.66 9.06 -21.52
CA GLY A 34 -11.03 9.19 -21.99
C GLY A 34 -11.54 10.63 -21.88
N SER A 35 -11.28 11.28 -20.75
CA SER A 35 -11.65 12.68 -20.51
C SER A 35 -10.90 13.62 -21.45
N ILE A 36 -9.59 13.46 -21.61
CA ILE A 36 -8.78 14.26 -22.55
C ILE A 36 -9.30 14.13 -23.98
N ARG A 37 -9.62 12.90 -24.44
CA ARG A 37 -10.21 12.67 -25.77
C ARG A 37 -11.57 13.34 -25.92
N LEU A 38 -12.41 13.30 -24.87
CA LEU A 38 -13.69 14.00 -24.85
C LEU A 38 -13.48 15.52 -24.99
N PHE A 39 -12.62 16.11 -24.17
CA PHE A 39 -12.30 17.55 -24.24
C PHE A 39 -11.73 17.95 -25.60
N ALA A 40 -10.80 17.16 -26.15
CA ALA A 40 -10.23 17.42 -27.47
C ALA A 40 -11.29 17.36 -28.58
N ARG A 41 -12.29 16.49 -28.46
CA ARG A 41 -13.40 16.41 -29.42
C ARG A 41 -14.25 17.67 -29.44
N TYR A 42 -14.50 18.28 -28.27
CA TYR A 42 -15.32 19.48 -28.15
C TYR A 42 -14.55 20.78 -28.37
N MET A 43 -13.27 20.84 -27.99
CA MET A 43 -12.50 22.09 -27.96
C MET A 43 -11.44 22.22 -29.06
N CYS A 44 -11.00 21.12 -29.70
CA CYS A 44 -9.88 21.16 -30.65
C CYS A 44 -10.32 20.95 -32.10
N SER A 45 -9.63 21.63 -33.02
CA SER A 45 -9.74 21.38 -34.46
C SER A 45 -9.17 20.00 -34.84
N ARG A 46 -9.56 19.48 -36.00
CA ARG A 46 -9.18 18.13 -36.47
C ARG A 46 -7.66 17.91 -36.51
N ASN A 47 -6.89 18.89 -36.98
CA ASN A 47 -5.42 18.85 -37.00
C ASN A 47 -4.82 18.80 -35.58
N CYS A 48 -5.43 19.47 -34.61
CA CYS A 48 -4.99 19.45 -33.22
C CYS A 48 -5.30 18.10 -32.55
N GLN A 49 -6.45 17.50 -32.86
CA GLN A 49 -6.82 16.15 -32.39
C GLN A 49 -5.83 15.09 -32.87
N GLU A 50 -5.48 15.10 -34.16
CA GLU A 50 -4.53 14.14 -34.74
C GLU A 50 -3.14 14.27 -34.09
N ARG A 51 -2.65 15.49 -33.87
CA ARG A 51 -1.39 15.73 -33.14
C ARG A 51 -1.44 15.21 -31.71
N LEU A 52 -2.54 15.47 -30.98
CA LEU A 52 -2.70 15.02 -29.60
C LEU A 52 -2.75 13.49 -29.52
N TYR A 53 -3.47 12.83 -30.43
CA TYR A 53 -3.58 11.37 -30.47
C TYR A 53 -2.25 10.70 -30.80
N ALA A 54 -1.50 11.24 -31.78
CA ALA A 54 -0.15 10.77 -32.09
C ALA A 54 0.81 10.91 -30.90
N TYR A 55 0.77 12.05 -30.20
CA TYR A 55 1.57 12.27 -29.00
C TYR A 55 1.20 11.31 -27.86
N MET A 56 -0.10 11.08 -27.65
CA MET A 56 -0.57 10.13 -26.64
C MET A 56 -0.12 8.71 -26.94
N ALA A 57 -0.21 8.25 -28.19
CA ALA A 57 0.23 6.91 -28.59
C ALA A 57 1.74 6.69 -28.37
N MET A 58 2.59 7.68 -28.71
CA MET A 58 4.02 7.60 -28.42
C MET A 58 4.33 7.56 -26.91
N ARG A 59 3.60 8.35 -26.11
CA ARG A 59 3.77 8.40 -24.66
C ARG A 59 3.25 7.14 -23.96
N GLU A 60 2.26 6.47 -24.51
CA GLU A 60 1.59 5.31 -23.89
C GLU A 60 2.56 4.17 -23.63
N GLN A 61 3.42 3.83 -24.59
CA GLN A 61 4.41 2.77 -24.44
C GLN A 61 5.47 3.11 -23.38
N GLN A 62 6.00 4.34 -23.40
CA GLN A 62 6.97 4.80 -22.39
C GLN A 62 6.38 4.78 -20.97
N ILE A 63 5.13 5.21 -20.85
CA ILE A 63 4.41 5.24 -19.58
C ILE A 63 4.11 3.82 -19.10
N TYR A 64 3.81 2.89 -20.00
CA TYR A 64 3.52 1.49 -19.65
C TYR A 64 4.72 0.82 -19.00
N GLU A 65 5.90 0.92 -19.63
CA GLU A 65 7.16 0.35 -19.12
C GLU A 65 7.54 0.96 -17.77
N PHE A 66 7.47 2.30 -17.64
CA PHE A 66 7.76 3.00 -16.39
C PHE A 66 6.82 2.62 -15.24
N LYS A 67 5.56 2.29 -15.55
CA LYS A 67 4.56 1.96 -14.52
C LYS A 67 4.63 0.51 -14.04
N HIS A 68 4.87 -0.44 -14.95
CA HIS A 68 4.73 -1.87 -14.68
C HIS A 68 6.04 -2.59 -14.34
N ASP A 69 7.18 -1.88 -14.35
CA ASP A 69 8.44 -2.45 -13.87
C ASP A 69 8.29 -2.96 -12.42
N LYS A 70 8.58 -4.24 -12.19
CA LYS A 70 8.35 -4.93 -10.91
C LYS A 70 9.37 -4.56 -9.83
N LYS A 71 10.45 -3.86 -10.18
CA LYS A 71 11.53 -3.46 -9.26
C LYS A 71 11.53 -1.96 -8.99
N ASN A 72 11.47 -1.17 -10.05
CA ASN A 72 11.61 0.29 -10.05
C ASN A 72 10.37 1.02 -10.57
N GLY A 73 9.31 0.29 -10.93
CA GLY A 73 8.10 0.89 -11.49
C GLY A 73 7.25 1.64 -10.46
N VAL A 74 6.37 2.48 -10.97
CA VAL A 74 5.47 3.29 -10.12
C VAL A 74 4.58 2.42 -9.25
N TYR A 75 3.95 1.38 -9.82
CA TYR A 75 2.99 0.57 -9.07
C TYR A 75 3.64 -0.28 -8.00
N ILE A 76 4.88 -0.75 -8.22
CA ILE A 76 5.59 -1.44 -7.15
C ILE A 76 5.95 -0.47 -6.02
N GLY A 77 6.42 0.74 -6.34
CA GLY A 77 6.70 1.77 -5.34
C GLY A 77 5.48 2.12 -4.49
N LEU A 78 4.32 2.34 -5.12
CA LEU A 78 3.06 2.58 -4.43
C LEU A 78 2.65 1.39 -3.56
N SER A 79 2.72 0.17 -4.10
CA SER A 79 2.36 -1.03 -3.33
C SER A 79 3.27 -1.27 -2.12
N LYS A 80 4.56 -0.88 -2.19
CA LYS A 80 5.50 -0.94 -1.06
C LYS A 80 5.07 0.03 0.03
N TYR A 81 4.71 1.26 -0.34
CA TYR A 81 4.21 2.27 0.57
C TYR A 81 2.88 1.84 1.23
N GLU A 82 1.90 1.40 0.44
CA GLU A 82 0.59 0.94 0.92
C GLU A 82 0.72 -0.27 1.85
N PHE A 83 1.52 -1.27 1.46
CA PHE A 83 1.79 -2.42 2.33
C PHE A 83 2.42 -1.98 3.66
N GLY A 84 3.43 -1.10 3.60
CA GLY A 84 4.09 -0.57 4.79
C GLY A 84 3.13 0.20 5.69
N TYR A 85 2.27 1.02 5.11
CA TYR A 85 1.25 1.79 5.83
C TYR A 85 0.24 0.88 6.53
N VAL A 86 -0.39 -0.02 5.78
CA VAL A 86 -1.39 -0.96 6.32
C VAL A 86 -0.80 -1.87 7.39
N TYR A 87 0.39 -2.43 7.14
CA TYR A 87 1.04 -3.30 8.13
C TYR A 87 1.40 -2.52 9.40
N SER A 88 1.84 -1.27 9.28
CA SER A 88 2.21 -0.43 10.43
C SER A 88 1.02 -0.10 11.35
N CYS A 89 -0.22 -0.17 10.85
CA CYS A 89 -1.42 -0.02 11.67
C CYS A 89 -1.52 -1.05 12.81
N TYR A 90 -0.99 -2.26 12.60
CA TYR A 90 -1.04 -3.32 13.61
C TYR A 90 -0.17 -3.04 14.85
N PRO A 91 1.15 -2.76 14.73
CA PRO A 91 1.96 -2.34 15.87
C PRO A 91 1.60 -0.93 16.39
N CYS A 92 0.98 -0.08 15.56
CA CYS A 92 0.47 1.22 15.97
C CYS A 92 -0.53 1.10 17.15
N PHE A 93 -1.30 0.03 17.22
CA PHE A 93 -2.17 -0.23 18.37
C PHE A 93 -1.42 -0.26 19.70
N LEU A 94 -0.31 -1.00 19.75
CA LEU A 94 0.53 -1.04 20.94
C LEU A 94 1.13 0.34 21.24
N SER A 95 1.58 1.07 20.21
CA SER A 95 2.08 2.44 20.36
C SER A 95 1.07 3.38 21.02
N PHE A 96 -0.20 3.35 20.59
CA PHE A 96 -1.23 4.21 21.15
C PHE A 96 -1.65 3.81 22.57
N LEU A 97 -1.66 2.52 22.89
CA LEU A 97 -1.88 2.06 24.27
C LEU A 97 -0.79 2.61 25.21
N MET A 98 0.48 2.47 24.81
CA MET A 98 1.62 3.00 25.57
C MET A 98 1.54 4.52 25.70
N PHE A 99 1.18 5.21 24.61
CA PHE A 99 1.01 6.66 24.60
C PHE A 99 -0.05 7.14 25.58
N GLY A 100 -1.24 6.52 25.59
CA GLY A 100 -2.31 6.86 26.54
C GLY A 100 -1.90 6.65 27.99
N LEU A 101 -1.19 5.56 28.29
CA LEU A 101 -0.69 5.27 29.65
C LEU A 101 0.37 6.28 30.11
N ILE A 102 1.35 6.58 29.25
CA ILE A 102 2.44 7.51 29.59
C ILE A 102 1.88 8.92 29.82
N LEU A 103 0.93 9.35 28.99
CA LEU A 103 0.23 10.62 29.20
C LEU A 103 -0.55 10.62 30.53
N LYS A 104 -1.31 9.57 30.83
CA LYS A 104 -2.08 9.48 32.08
C LYS A 104 -1.19 9.58 33.32
N ILE A 105 -0.02 8.93 33.30
CA ILE A 105 0.88 8.88 34.45
C ILE A 105 1.64 10.20 34.63
N ASN A 106 2.11 10.81 33.54
CA ASN A 106 3.00 11.98 33.61
C ASN A 106 2.28 13.33 33.44
N GLY A 107 1.03 13.32 32.99
CA GLY A 107 0.24 14.51 32.64
C GLY A 107 0.73 15.11 31.32
N ASP A 108 1.92 15.69 31.33
CA ASP A 108 2.57 16.27 30.15
C ASP A 108 3.78 15.44 29.72
N ILE A 109 3.95 15.33 28.41
CA ILE A 109 5.09 14.65 27.79
C ILE A 109 5.75 15.57 26.78
N THR A 110 7.07 15.46 26.67
CA THR A 110 7.80 16.20 25.64
C THR A 110 7.50 15.62 24.25
N PRO A 111 7.59 16.42 23.18
CA PRO A 111 7.43 15.93 21.81
C PRO A 111 8.37 14.77 21.45
N ILE A 112 9.57 14.75 22.02
CA ILE A 112 10.55 13.66 21.81
C ILE A 112 10.04 12.35 22.40
N VAL A 113 9.48 12.39 23.62
CA VAL A 113 8.89 11.21 24.28
C VAL A 113 7.65 10.73 23.52
N MET A 114 6.82 11.65 23.04
CA MET A 114 5.67 11.31 22.18
C MET A 114 6.12 10.59 20.91
N ILE A 115 7.06 11.17 20.16
CA ILE A 115 7.57 10.57 18.92
C ILE A 115 8.20 9.21 19.21
N GLY A 116 9.02 9.09 20.25
CA GLY A 116 9.64 7.81 20.63
C GLY A 116 8.61 6.74 20.97
N THR A 117 7.58 7.09 21.74
CA THR A 117 6.50 6.17 22.14
C THR A 117 5.72 5.66 20.93
N LEU A 118 5.49 6.52 19.94
CA LEU A 118 4.77 6.14 18.72
C LEU A 118 5.65 5.36 17.75
N ALA A 119 6.86 5.86 17.49
CA ALA A 119 7.74 5.35 16.44
C ALA A 119 8.45 4.04 16.81
N VAL A 120 8.85 3.86 18.07
CA VAL A 120 9.63 2.67 18.48
C VAL A 120 8.84 1.37 18.31
N PRO A 121 7.58 1.24 18.80
CA PRO A 121 6.84 -0.02 18.62
C PRO A 121 6.47 -0.26 17.15
N ILE A 122 6.14 0.78 16.39
CA ILE A 122 5.90 0.67 14.94
C ILE A 122 7.15 0.16 14.22
N GLY A 123 8.30 0.80 14.47
CA GLY A 123 9.58 0.41 13.88
C GLY A 123 9.95 -1.02 14.21
N LEU A 124 9.91 -1.41 15.50
CA LEU A 124 10.23 -2.77 15.94
C LEU A 124 9.26 -3.81 15.36
N GLY A 125 7.97 -3.50 15.32
CA GLY A 125 6.95 -4.37 14.75
C GLY A 125 7.06 -4.53 13.23
N TYR A 126 7.60 -3.52 12.54
CA TYR A 126 7.79 -3.53 11.09
C TYR A 126 9.04 -4.28 10.62
N ILE A 127 10.09 -4.37 11.44
CA ILE A 127 11.33 -5.11 11.13
C ILE A 127 11.06 -6.53 10.57
N PRO A 128 10.25 -7.40 11.22
CA PRO A 128 10.01 -8.74 10.69
C PRO A 128 9.29 -8.73 9.34
N ALA A 129 8.33 -7.83 9.13
CA ALA A 129 7.63 -7.71 7.85
C ALA A 129 8.54 -7.20 6.73
N TYR A 130 9.39 -6.22 7.05
CA TYR A 130 10.40 -5.73 6.13
C TYR A 130 11.36 -6.84 5.71
N LYS A 131 11.85 -7.64 6.67
CA LYS A 131 12.73 -8.77 6.38
C LYS A 131 12.05 -9.81 5.49
N ALA A 132 10.79 -10.12 5.75
CA ALA A 132 10.03 -11.13 5.02
C ALA A 132 9.67 -10.72 3.58
N VAL A 133 9.44 -9.43 3.31
CA VAL A 133 8.95 -9.00 1.99
C VAL A 133 10.02 -8.27 1.18
N PHE A 134 10.83 -7.42 1.81
CA PHE A 134 11.69 -6.49 1.10
C PHE A 134 13.18 -6.79 1.21
N SER A 135 13.59 -7.69 2.11
CA SER A 135 14.99 -8.08 2.20
C SER A 135 15.43 -8.77 0.91
N SER A 136 16.52 -8.28 0.32
CA SER A 136 17.14 -8.85 -0.88
C SER A 136 16.21 -8.97 -2.08
N ASP A 137 15.16 -8.14 -2.17
CA ASP A 137 14.11 -8.22 -3.20
C ASP A 137 13.43 -9.62 -3.30
N CYS A 138 13.34 -10.37 -2.19
CA CYS A 138 12.77 -11.73 -2.17
C CYS A 138 11.32 -11.82 -2.69
N TYR A 139 10.51 -10.75 -2.54
CA TYR A 139 9.16 -10.69 -3.10
C TYR A 139 9.10 -10.94 -4.61
N LEU A 140 10.18 -10.66 -5.36
CA LEU A 140 10.22 -10.90 -6.80
C LEU A 140 10.15 -12.39 -7.13
N GLU A 141 10.68 -13.26 -6.28
CA GLU A 141 10.60 -14.71 -6.47
C GLU A 141 9.17 -15.20 -6.24
N TYR A 142 8.54 -14.78 -5.15
CA TYR A 142 7.14 -15.06 -4.86
C TYR A 142 6.20 -14.52 -5.94
N PHE A 143 6.45 -13.32 -6.47
CA PHE A 143 5.62 -12.75 -7.55
C PHE A 143 5.63 -13.66 -8.80
N LYS A 144 6.79 -14.25 -9.14
CA LYS A 144 6.89 -15.19 -10.27
C LYS A 144 6.16 -16.50 -10.00
N GLU A 145 6.07 -16.93 -8.74
CA GLU A 145 5.30 -18.10 -8.33
C GLU A 145 3.80 -17.79 -8.41
N PHE A 146 3.35 -16.70 -7.79
CA PHE A 146 1.95 -16.29 -7.73
C PHE A 146 1.36 -15.93 -9.10
N GLU A 147 2.17 -15.48 -10.06
CA GLU A 147 1.71 -15.27 -11.44
C GLU A 147 1.30 -16.56 -12.17
N LYS A 148 1.81 -17.72 -11.73
CA LYS A 148 1.47 -19.03 -12.30
C LYS A 148 0.27 -19.67 -11.63
N GLU A 149 -0.20 -19.09 -10.53
CA GLU A 149 -1.31 -19.62 -9.76
C GLU A 149 -2.64 -19.49 -10.50
N ASN A 150 -3.62 -20.28 -10.07
CA ASN A 150 -4.92 -20.30 -10.71
C ASN A 150 -5.82 -19.13 -10.25
N ARG A 151 -6.94 -18.95 -10.95
CA ARG A 151 -7.91 -17.89 -10.65
C ARG A 151 -8.49 -17.99 -9.23
N ASP A 152 -8.63 -19.19 -8.70
CA ASP A 152 -9.19 -19.42 -7.36
C ASP A 152 -8.23 -18.96 -6.26
N TRP A 153 -6.93 -19.19 -6.45
CA TRP A 153 -5.88 -18.66 -5.59
C TRP A 153 -5.92 -17.13 -5.57
N HIS A 154 -5.95 -16.48 -6.73
CA HIS A 154 -6.03 -15.01 -6.82
C HIS A 154 -7.28 -14.46 -6.15
N ARG A 155 -8.44 -15.10 -6.35
CA ARG A 155 -9.70 -14.69 -5.73
C ARG A 155 -9.65 -14.84 -4.21
N LYS A 156 -9.07 -15.93 -3.70
CA LYS A 156 -8.88 -16.18 -2.28
C LYS A 156 -8.00 -15.10 -1.66
N TRP A 157 -6.82 -14.86 -2.23
CA TRP A 157 -5.86 -13.90 -1.68
C TRP A 157 -6.29 -12.45 -1.84
N ALA A 158 -7.06 -12.11 -2.89
CA ALA A 158 -7.70 -10.80 -2.98
C ALA A 158 -8.62 -10.55 -1.77
N ARG A 159 -9.47 -11.53 -1.39
CA ARG A 159 -10.36 -11.41 -0.23
C ARG A 159 -9.58 -11.29 1.09
N ILE A 160 -8.54 -12.10 1.26
CA ILE A 160 -7.68 -12.06 2.46
C ILE A 160 -6.99 -10.70 2.56
N THR A 161 -6.41 -10.20 1.46
CA THR A 161 -5.76 -8.90 1.40
C THR A 161 -6.74 -7.77 1.68
N THR A 162 -7.95 -7.81 1.15
CA THR A 162 -8.99 -6.82 1.49
C THR A 162 -9.33 -6.85 2.98
N ALA A 163 -9.50 -8.03 3.58
CA ALA A 163 -9.74 -8.15 5.01
C ALA A 163 -8.56 -7.65 5.85
N PHE A 164 -7.32 -7.89 5.39
CA PHE A 164 -6.11 -7.36 6.00
C PHE A 164 -6.07 -5.82 5.96
N CYS A 165 -6.33 -5.20 4.80
CA CYS A 165 -6.38 -3.74 4.68
C CYS A 165 -7.48 -3.11 5.54
N ILE A 166 -8.70 -3.66 5.50
CA ILE A 166 -9.80 -3.21 6.35
C ILE A 166 -9.44 -3.38 7.84
N GLY A 167 -8.85 -4.52 8.20
CA GLY A 167 -8.38 -4.80 9.55
C GLY A 167 -7.36 -3.76 10.03
N GLY A 168 -6.40 -3.37 9.19
CA GLY A 168 -5.45 -2.30 9.49
C GLY A 168 -6.14 -0.97 9.79
N VAL A 169 -7.10 -0.55 8.95
CA VAL A 169 -7.86 0.69 9.18
C VAL A 169 -8.66 0.64 10.49
N LEU A 170 -9.37 -0.47 10.74
CA LEU A 170 -10.16 -0.65 11.96
C LEU A 170 -9.28 -0.64 13.22
N ILE A 171 -8.12 -1.29 13.17
CA ILE A 171 -7.18 -1.28 14.29
C ILE A 171 -6.64 0.12 14.53
N SER A 172 -6.32 0.89 13.50
CA SER A 172 -5.89 2.29 13.68
C SER A 172 -6.95 3.15 14.38
N LEU A 173 -8.22 3.01 14.02
CA LEU A 173 -9.32 3.71 14.70
C LEU A 173 -9.47 3.25 16.15
N LEU A 174 -9.38 1.94 16.39
CA LEU A 174 -9.44 1.36 17.74
C LEU A 174 -8.26 1.82 18.60
N SER A 175 -7.07 1.99 18.00
CA SER A 175 -5.86 2.48 18.67
C SER A 175 -6.08 3.86 19.27
N ILE A 176 -6.64 4.78 18.46
CA ILE A 176 -6.99 6.13 18.90
C ILE A 176 -8.04 6.06 20.00
N ALA A 177 -9.14 5.32 19.80
CA ALA A 177 -10.21 5.20 20.78
C ALA A 177 -9.71 4.62 22.12
N ALA A 178 -8.82 3.63 22.09
CA ALA A 178 -8.23 3.03 23.28
C ALA A 178 -7.36 4.04 24.04
N ALA A 179 -6.51 4.81 23.35
CA ALA A 179 -5.72 5.87 23.99
C ALA A 179 -6.62 6.91 24.68
N TRP A 180 -7.69 7.34 24.00
CA TRP A 180 -8.68 8.25 24.59
C TRP A 180 -9.39 7.65 25.81
N ALA A 181 -9.79 6.39 25.75
CA ALA A 181 -10.45 5.71 26.87
C ALA A 181 -9.53 5.62 28.10
N ILE A 182 -8.22 5.38 27.90
CA ILE A 182 -7.24 5.36 28.99
C ILE A 182 -7.15 6.73 29.67
N LEU A 183 -7.20 7.81 28.91
CA LEU A 183 -7.11 9.18 29.43
C LEU A 183 -8.37 9.63 30.19
N LEU A 184 -9.54 9.05 29.87
CA LEU A 184 -10.82 9.39 30.50
C LEU A 184 -11.10 8.60 31.79
N TRP A 185 -10.56 7.40 31.90
CA TRP A 185 -10.57 6.59 33.13
C TRP A 185 -9.45 7.04 34.07
#